data_AF-A0A2K3MEK7-F1
#
_entry.id   AF-A0A2K3MEK7-F1
#
_cell.length_a   1.000
_cell.length_b   1.000
_cell.length_c   1.000
_cell.angle_alpha   90.00
_cell.angle_beta   90.00
_cell.angle_gamma   90.00
#
_symmetry.space_group_name_H-M   'P 1'
#
loop_
_entity.id
_entity.type
_entity.pdbx_description
1 polymer ?
#
loop_
_entity_poly.entity_id
_entity_poly.type
_entity_poly.pdbx_seq_one_letter_code
_entity_poly.pdbx_strand_id
1 'polypeptide(L)'
;MTLSLSLTLLFLLSLFSFSLLHTHAIPLHRHHPHFATHNYKDALTKSILFFEGQRSGKLPSNQRISWRRDSGLSDGSALHVDLVGGYYDAGDNVKFGFPMAFTTTMLSWSVIEFGGMMKGELPNAREAIRWATDYLLKATANPNTIYVQVGDAKKDHACWERPEDMDTPRSVFKIDANAPGSEVAAETAAALAAASLVFRRSDPTYSKVLVRRAIRVFQFADKHRGSYSNA
;
A
#
# COMPACT_ATOMS: atom_id res chain seq x y z
N MET A 1 29.27 -16.51 -88.65
CA MET A 1 28.97 -15.07 -88.44
C MET A 1 27.68 -15.02 -87.64
N THR A 2 27.59 -14.50 -86.44
CA THR A 2 28.49 -13.65 -85.65
C THR A 2 27.93 -13.67 -84.24
N LEU A 3 28.82 -13.87 -83.27
CA LEU A 3 28.70 -13.39 -81.89
C LEU A 3 27.98 -12.03 -81.88
N SER A 4 26.76 -11.95 -81.33
CA SER A 4 26.16 -10.65 -80.99
C SER A 4 25.00 -10.72 -79.99
N LEU A 5 24.39 -11.89 -79.74
CA LEU A 5 23.18 -11.94 -78.90
C LEU A 5 23.38 -12.49 -77.48
N SER A 6 24.53 -13.07 -77.12
CA SER A 6 24.72 -13.65 -75.78
C SER A 6 25.22 -12.68 -74.71
N LEU A 7 25.73 -11.49 -75.09
CA LEU A 7 26.32 -10.56 -74.12
C LEU A 7 25.34 -9.50 -73.59
N THR A 8 24.24 -9.22 -74.30
CA THR A 8 23.23 -8.24 -73.88
C THR A 8 22.18 -8.80 -72.93
N LEU A 9 21.94 -10.12 -72.92
CA LEU A 9 20.97 -10.73 -72.00
C LEU A 9 21.54 -10.95 -70.58
N LEU A 10 22.85 -11.10 -70.45
CA LEU A 10 23.54 -11.27 -69.16
C LEU A 10 23.69 -9.97 -68.36
N PHE A 11 23.64 -8.80 -69.02
CA PHE A 11 23.73 -7.51 -68.34
C PHE A 11 22.39 -6.98 -67.81
N LEU A 12 21.25 -7.43 -68.36
CA LEU A 12 19.92 -7.04 -67.89
C LEU A 12 19.42 -7.89 -66.72
N LEU A 13 19.93 -9.12 -66.54
CA LEU A 13 19.62 -9.98 -65.39
C LEU A 13 20.44 -9.64 -64.13
N SER A 14 21.60 -8.97 -64.27
CA SER A 14 22.39 -8.51 -63.11
C SER A 14 21.86 -7.23 -62.47
N LEU A 15 21.08 -6.42 -63.21
CA LEU A 15 20.48 -5.19 -62.69
C LEU A 15 19.14 -5.40 -61.96
N PHE A 16 18.47 -6.54 -62.15
CA PHE A 16 17.25 -6.89 -61.40
C PHE A 16 17.47 -7.80 -60.19
N SER A 17 18.68 -8.33 -60.00
CA SER A 17 19.04 -9.09 -58.79
C SER A 17 19.70 -8.21 -57.71
N PHE A 18 20.10 -6.98 -58.04
CA PHE A 18 20.57 -6.01 -57.04
C PHE A 18 19.44 -5.19 -56.37
N SER A 19 18.24 -5.16 -56.95
CA SER A 19 17.10 -4.39 -56.43
C SER A 19 16.18 -5.19 -55.49
N LEU A 20 16.38 -6.50 -55.32
CA LEU A 20 15.59 -7.34 -54.41
C LEU A 20 16.32 -7.80 -53.13
N LEU A 21 17.48 -7.22 -52.83
CA LEU A 21 18.17 -7.37 -51.54
C LEU A 21 18.13 -6.09 -50.69
N HIS A 22 17.16 -5.21 -50.95
CA HIS A 22 16.65 -4.32 -49.89
C HIS A 22 15.59 -5.08 -49.09
N THR A 23 15.97 -6.23 -48.53
CA THR A 23 15.36 -6.67 -47.28
C THR A 23 15.45 -5.49 -46.36
N HIS A 24 14.29 -4.93 -45.98
CA HIS A 24 14.22 -4.07 -44.82
C HIS A 24 14.87 -4.87 -43.69
N ALA A 25 16.14 -4.56 -43.41
CA ALA A 25 16.71 -4.86 -42.13
C ALA A 25 15.83 -4.08 -41.17
N ILE A 26 14.79 -4.74 -40.65
CA ILE A 26 14.13 -4.33 -39.42
C ILE A 26 15.31 -4.09 -38.49
N PRO A 27 15.60 -2.84 -38.10
CA PRO A 27 16.74 -2.60 -37.23
C PRO A 27 16.45 -3.48 -36.02
N LEU A 28 17.28 -4.52 -35.85
CA LEU A 28 17.21 -5.38 -34.70
C LEU A 28 17.36 -4.39 -33.55
N HIS A 29 16.23 -4.10 -32.90
CA HIS A 29 16.17 -3.08 -31.88
C HIS A 29 17.17 -3.61 -30.86
N ARG A 30 18.36 -3.02 -30.83
CA ARG A 30 19.30 -3.26 -29.76
C ARG A 30 18.49 -2.83 -28.55
N HIS A 31 17.96 -3.79 -27.81
CA HIS A 31 17.61 -3.58 -26.43
C HIS A 31 18.93 -3.21 -25.77
N HIS A 32 19.28 -1.93 -25.87
CA HIS A 32 20.10 -1.32 -24.87
C HIS A 32 19.33 -1.59 -23.58
N PRO A 33 19.90 -2.38 -22.65
CA PRO A 33 19.31 -2.48 -21.33
C PRO A 33 19.23 -1.04 -20.84
N HIS A 34 18.01 -0.53 -20.74
CA HIS A 34 17.76 0.70 -20.01
C HIS A 34 18.07 0.35 -18.56
N PHE A 35 19.34 0.50 -18.18
CA PHE A 35 19.71 0.54 -16.79
C PHE A 35 19.00 1.75 -16.21
N ALA A 36 18.12 1.49 -15.24
CA ALA A 36 17.56 2.54 -14.42
C ALA A 36 18.71 3.43 -13.93
N THR A 37 18.62 4.73 -14.20
CA THR A 37 19.57 5.73 -13.69
C THR A 37 19.50 5.83 -12.16
N HIS A 38 18.39 5.39 -11.58
CA HIS A 38 18.13 5.39 -10.14
C HIS A 38 18.10 3.98 -9.56
N ASN A 39 18.57 3.83 -8.33
CA ASN A 39 18.52 2.57 -7.59
C ASN A 39 17.13 2.35 -6.98
N TYR A 40 16.19 1.84 -7.79
CA TYR A 40 14.81 1.58 -7.34
C TYR A 40 14.70 0.52 -6.23
N LYS A 41 15.68 -0.38 -6.11
CA LYS A 41 15.74 -1.33 -5.00
C LYS A 41 15.94 -0.60 -3.67
N ASP A 42 16.93 0.30 -3.63
CA ASP A 42 17.21 1.11 -2.44
C ASP A 42 16.02 2.04 -2.09
N ALA A 43 15.41 2.65 -3.11
CA ALA A 43 14.21 3.47 -2.92
C ALA A 43 13.04 2.66 -2.32
N LEU A 44 12.78 1.46 -2.83
CA LEU A 44 11.75 0.56 -2.30
C LEU A 44 12.04 0.15 -0.85
N THR A 45 13.28 -0.27 -0.55
CA THR A 45 13.69 -0.63 0.81
C THR A 45 13.45 0.51 1.79
N LYS A 46 13.81 1.74 1.43
CA LYS A 46 13.60 2.93 2.28
C LYS A 46 12.13 3.30 2.39
N SER A 47 11.35 3.17 1.32
CA SER A 47 9.90 3.41 1.33
C SER A 47 9.18 2.45 2.26
N ILE A 48 9.58 1.17 2.32
CA ILE A 48 9.00 0.21 3.26
C ILE A 48 9.48 0.47 4.69
N LEU A 49 10.75 0.85 4.87
CA LEU A 49 11.31 1.20 6.17
C LEU A 49 10.61 2.43 6.80
N PHE A 50 10.15 3.38 5.99
CA PHE A 50 9.35 4.53 6.45
C PHE A 50 8.14 4.09 7.28
N PHE A 51 7.44 3.02 6.91
CA PHE A 51 6.31 2.51 7.69
C PHE A 51 6.71 2.09 9.11
N GLU A 52 7.91 1.54 9.33
CA GLU A 52 8.39 1.25 10.69
C GLU A 52 8.59 2.54 11.49
N GLY A 53 9.02 3.61 10.82
CA GLY A 53 9.15 4.95 11.37
C GLY A 53 7.82 5.57 11.79
N GLN A 54 6.68 5.09 11.27
CA GLN A 54 5.34 5.62 11.56
C GLN A 54 4.55 4.80 12.59
N ARG A 55 5.06 3.66 13.05
CA ARG A 55 4.30 2.78 13.96
C ARG A 55 3.93 3.47 15.27
N SER A 56 2.67 3.40 15.68
CA SER A 56 2.21 3.73 17.04
C SER A 56 2.02 2.45 17.85
N GLY A 57 2.07 2.52 19.18
CA GLY A 57 1.89 1.38 20.07
C GLY A 57 3.19 0.76 20.56
N LYS A 58 3.10 -0.46 21.07
CA LYS A 58 4.25 -1.25 21.54
C LYS A 58 5.01 -1.84 20.36
N LEU A 59 6.25 -1.42 20.15
CA LEU A 59 7.03 -1.78 18.98
C LEU A 59 7.59 -3.21 19.11
N PRO A 60 7.70 -3.95 18.00
CA PRO A 60 8.27 -5.28 18.04
C PRO A 60 9.78 -5.22 18.25
N SER A 61 10.34 -6.18 18.98
CA SER A 61 11.78 -6.20 19.33
C SER A 61 12.72 -6.32 18.12
N ASN A 62 12.21 -6.78 16.98
CA ASN A 62 12.93 -6.92 15.72
C ASN A 62 12.73 -5.73 14.76
N GLN A 63 12.13 -4.62 15.19
CA GLN A 63 12.05 -3.41 14.38
C GLN A 63 13.46 -2.89 14.00
N ARG A 64 13.61 -2.41 12.76
CA ARG A 64 14.88 -1.91 12.21
C ARG A 64 15.13 -0.44 12.54
N ILE A 65 14.08 0.37 12.68
CA ILE A 65 14.18 1.78 13.12
C ILE A 65 14.47 1.85 14.62
N SER A 66 15.68 2.31 14.98
CA SER A 66 16.20 2.33 16.36
C SER A 66 15.90 3.60 17.16
N TRP A 67 15.51 4.68 16.49
CA TRP A 67 15.22 5.97 17.13
C TRP A 67 13.75 6.12 17.57
N ARG A 68 12.88 5.18 17.20
CA ARG A 68 11.48 5.07 17.65
C ARG A 68 11.36 4.15 18.87
N ARG A 69 10.41 4.41 19.77
CA ARG A 69 10.06 3.53 20.90
C ARG A 69 8.55 3.43 21.09
N ASP A 70 8.16 2.66 22.10
CA ASP A 70 6.76 2.48 22.50
C ASP A 70 6.08 3.84 22.74
N SER A 71 4.89 4.02 22.17
CA SER A 71 4.10 5.26 22.26
C SER A 71 2.60 4.98 22.15
N GLY A 72 1.74 5.89 22.60
CA GLY A 72 0.28 5.71 22.47
C GLY A 72 -0.27 4.44 23.15
N LEU A 73 0.35 4.01 24.28
CA LEU A 73 0.04 2.74 24.94
C LEU A 73 -1.30 2.72 25.68
N SER A 74 -1.95 3.88 25.81
CA SER A 74 -3.25 4.04 26.47
C SER A 74 -4.39 4.31 25.46
N ASP A 75 -4.13 4.24 24.15
CA ASP A 75 -5.10 4.49 23.09
C ASP A 75 -6.35 3.62 23.26
N GLY A 76 -7.52 4.27 23.43
CA GLY A 76 -8.80 3.58 23.60
C GLY A 76 -9.20 3.25 25.04
N SER A 77 -8.28 3.34 25.99
CA SER A 77 -8.50 2.90 27.39
C SER A 77 -9.67 3.63 28.08
N ALA A 78 -9.85 4.92 27.82
CA ALA A 78 -10.97 5.72 28.35
C ALA A 78 -12.35 5.25 27.87
N LEU A 79 -12.42 4.48 26.78
CA LEU A 79 -13.64 3.86 26.25
C LEU A 79 -13.67 2.34 26.46
N HIS A 80 -12.77 1.80 27.29
CA HIS A 80 -12.63 0.37 27.55
C HIS A 80 -12.40 -0.49 26.30
N VAL A 81 -11.67 0.07 25.32
CA VAL A 81 -11.24 -0.64 24.11
C VAL A 81 -9.72 -0.58 23.94
N ASP A 82 -9.15 -1.57 23.27
CA ASP A 82 -7.74 -1.54 22.86
C ASP A 82 -7.65 -0.94 21.45
N LEU A 83 -7.12 0.27 21.36
CA LEU A 83 -6.79 0.92 20.09
C LEU A 83 -5.28 1.17 19.95
N VAL A 84 -4.44 0.47 20.72
CA VAL A 84 -2.97 0.54 20.61
C VAL A 84 -2.52 -0.10 19.30
N GLY A 85 -1.54 0.50 18.61
CA GLY A 85 -1.04 0.04 17.31
C GLY A 85 -1.33 1.02 16.17
N GLY A 86 -1.18 0.56 14.93
CA GLY A 86 -1.47 1.35 13.72
C GLY A 86 -0.35 2.35 13.39
N TYR A 87 -0.66 3.28 12.51
CA TYR A 87 0.30 4.28 12.02
C TYR A 87 -0.10 5.69 12.42
N TYR A 88 0.88 6.51 12.82
CA TYR A 88 0.72 7.96 12.79
C TYR A 88 0.65 8.43 11.34
N ASP A 89 -0.20 9.41 11.07
CA ASP A 89 -0.58 9.79 9.71
C ASP A 89 0.56 10.45 8.94
N ALA A 90 1.20 11.45 9.54
CA ALA A 90 2.24 12.25 8.88
C ALA A 90 3.42 12.54 9.83
N GLY A 91 3.75 13.82 10.00
CA GLY A 91 4.71 14.29 11.01
C GLY A 91 4.06 14.57 12.37
N ASP A 92 2.77 14.28 12.49
CA ASP A 92 1.95 14.43 13.69
C ASP A 92 1.78 13.07 14.39
N ASN A 93 1.11 13.03 15.54
CA ASN A 93 0.86 11.77 16.27
C ASN A 93 -0.63 11.38 16.30
N VAL A 94 -1.42 11.93 15.38
CA VAL A 94 -2.81 11.54 15.17
C VAL A 94 -2.87 10.26 14.32
N LYS A 95 -3.80 9.38 14.66
CA LYS A 95 -4.15 8.22 13.84
C LYS A 95 -5.42 8.53 13.08
N PHE A 96 -5.30 9.02 11.85
CA PHE A 96 -6.43 9.21 10.95
C PHE A 96 -6.77 7.90 10.22
N GLY A 97 -7.93 7.33 10.52
CA GLY A 97 -8.32 6.00 10.03
C GLY A 97 -8.51 5.94 8.51
N PHE A 98 -9.02 7.01 7.89
CA PHE A 98 -9.27 7.03 6.45
C PHE A 98 -7.98 6.97 5.60
N PRO A 99 -6.99 7.89 5.77
CA PRO A 99 -5.72 7.78 5.04
C PRO A 99 -4.91 6.53 5.42
N MET A 100 -5.01 6.05 6.66
CA MET A 100 -4.38 4.77 7.05
C MET A 100 -4.97 3.58 6.29
N ALA A 101 -6.31 3.52 6.18
CA ALA A 101 -7.00 2.47 5.43
C ALA A 101 -6.62 2.55 3.94
N PHE A 102 -6.68 3.74 3.33
CA PHE A 102 -6.27 3.94 1.94
C PHE A 102 -4.83 3.50 1.67
N THR A 103 -3.91 3.89 2.55
CA THR A 103 -2.50 3.49 2.46
C THR A 103 -2.35 1.98 2.53
N THR A 104 -3.13 1.32 3.39
CA THR A 104 -3.15 -0.15 3.52
C THR A 104 -3.69 -0.83 2.26
N THR A 105 -4.75 -0.29 1.66
CA THR A 105 -5.29 -0.76 0.37
C THR A 105 -4.23 -0.67 -0.72
N MET A 106 -3.58 0.50 -0.87
CA MET A 106 -2.58 0.73 -1.91
C MET A 106 -1.30 -0.10 -1.72
N LEU A 107 -0.84 -0.28 -0.48
CA LEU A 107 0.30 -1.15 -0.18
C LEU A 107 -0.04 -2.62 -0.47
N SER A 108 -1.26 -3.06 -0.11
CA SER A 108 -1.74 -4.40 -0.42
C SER A 108 -1.85 -4.64 -1.92
N TRP A 109 -2.42 -3.68 -2.67
CA TRP A 109 -2.50 -3.74 -4.11
C TRP A 109 -1.10 -3.83 -4.74
N SER A 110 -0.15 -3.03 -4.28
CA SER A 110 1.24 -3.07 -4.73
C SER A 110 1.88 -4.45 -4.52
N VAL A 111 1.61 -5.11 -3.39
CA VAL A 111 2.10 -6.46 -3.12
C VAL A 111 1.41 -7.51 -3.98
N ILE A 112 0.12 -7.35 -4.27
CA ILE A 112 -0.64 -8.25 -5.16
C ILE A 112 -0.07 -8.22 -6.58
N GLU A 113 0.14 -7.02 -7.14
CA GLU A 113 0.62 -6.85 -8.52
C GLU A 113 2.12 -7.14 -8.65
N PHE A 114 2.92 -6.59 -7.73
CA PHE A 114 4.37 -6.49 -7.89
C PHE A 114 5.16 -7.27 -6.83
N GLY A 115 4.51 -8.04 -5.97
CA GLY A 115 5.16 -8.77 -4.88
C GLY A 115 6.30 -9.70 -5.34
N GLY A 116 6.17 -10.29 -6.53
CA GLY A 116 7.24 -11.10 -7.14
C GLY A 116 8.50 -10.31 -7.49
N MET A 117 8.38 -8.99 -7.71
CA MET A 117 9.50 -8.09 -8.02
C MET A 117 10.15 -7.50 -6.75
N MET A 118 9.47 -7.55 -5.59
CA MET A 118 9.96 -6.98 -4.33
C MET A 118 11.12 -7.80 -3.70
N LYS A 119 11.36 -9.03 -4.15
CA LYS A 119 12.46 -9.91 -3.70
C LYS A 119 12.53 -9.97 -2.16
N GLY A 120 13.65 -9.56 -1.56
CA GLY A 120 13.88 -9.58 -0.12
C GLY A 120 13.03 -8.61 0.69
N GLU A 121 12.36 -7.64 0.04
CA GLU A 121 11.48 -6.69 0.73
C GLU A 121 10.03 -7.18 0.87
N LEU A 122 9.63 -8.24 0.16
CA LEU A 122 8.27 -8.77 0.25
C LEU A 122 7.84 -9.12 1.69
N PRO A 123 8.69 -9.73 2.54
CA PRO A 123 8.36 -9.95 3.95
C PRO A 123 8.12 -8.65 4.72
N ASN A 124 8.93 -7.61 4.49
CA ASN A 124 8.79 -6.32 5.17
C ASN A 124 7.52 -5.58 4.71
N ALA A 125 7.19 -5.64 3.43
CA ALA A 125 5.94 -5.07 2.89
C ALA A 125 4.72 -5.78 3.50
N ARG A 126 4.75 -7.11 3.62
CA ARG A 126 3.70 -7.88 4.31
C ARG A 126 3.59 -7.50 5.79
N GLU A 127 4.71 -7.29 6.47
CA GLU A 127 4.71 -6.89 7.87
C GLU A 127 4.13 -5.48 8.06
N ALA A 128 4.41 -4.55 7.15
CA ALA A 128 3.79 -3.23 7.15
C ALA A 128 2.25 -3.32 6.96
N ILE A 129 1.79 -4.15 6.01
CA ILE A 129 0.35 -4.38 5.82
C ILE A 129 -0.27 -4.99 7.08
N ARG A 130 0.38 -6.01 7.67
CA ARG A 130 -0.10 -6.67 8.90
C ARG A 130 -0.26 -5.69 10.05
N TRP A 131 0.71 -4.81 10.24
CA TRP A 131 0.68 -3.80 11.30
C TRP A 131 -0.56 -2.89 11.22
N ALA A 132 -0.88 -2.41 10.00
CA ALA A 132 -2.09 -1.64 9.79
C ALA A 132 -3.35 -2.49 9.99
N THR A 133 -3.41 -3.69 9.41
CA THR A 133 -4.62 -4.51 9.49
C THR A 133 -4.91 -5.01 10.89
N ASP A 134 -3.91 -5.28 11.73
CA ASP A 134 -4.11 -5.60 13.13
C ASP A 134 -4.79 -4.43 13.88
N TYR A 135 -4.39 -3.19 13.59
CA TYR A 135 -5.08 -2.01 14.12
C TYR A 135 -6.50 -1.85 13.55
N LEU A 136 -6.71 -2.01 12.24
CA LEU A 136 -8.04 -1.91 11.63
C LEU A 136 -9.00 -3.00 12.16
N LEU A 137 -8.48 -4.19 12.50
CA LEU A 137 -9.25 -5.24 13.17
C LEU A 137 -9.64 -4.84 14.61
N LYS A 138 -8.81 -4.11 15.34
CA LYS A 138 -9.19 -3.54 16.64
C LYS A 138 -10.24 -2.44 16.48
N ALA A 139 -9.99 -1.50 15.56
CA ALA A 139 -10.85 -0.35 15.29
C ALA A 139 -12.27 -0.72 14.82
N THR A 140 -12.46 -1.94 14.31
CA THR A 140 -13.75 -2.44 13.83
C THR A 140 -14.28 -3.62 14.66
N ALA A 141 -13.72 -3.87 15.85
CA ALA A 141 -14.04 -5.03 16.68
C ALA A 141 -15.45 -4.98 17.27
N ASN A 142 -15.93 -3.79 17.59
CA ASN A 142 -17.22 -3.59 18.24
C ASN A 142 -18.34 -3.58 17.19
N PRO A 143 -19.41 -4.38 17.36
CA PRO A 143 -20.54 -4.36 16.44
C PRO A 143 -21.15 -2.96 16.29
N ASN A 144 -21.47 -2.56 15.05
CA ASN A 144 -22.08 -1.27 14.71
C ASN A 144 -21.29 -0.03 15.18
N THR A 145 -19.99 -0.16 15.42
CA THR A 145 -19.11 0.95 15.78
C THR A 145 -17.77 0.77 15.07
N ILE A 146 -17.29 1.84 14.43
CA ILE A 146 -15.95 1.86 13.83
C ILE A 146 -15.20 3.06 14.40
N TYR A 147 -14.06 2.82 15.01
CA TYR A 147 -13.17 3.86 15.50
C TYR A 147 -12.34 4.40 14.34
N VAL A 148 -12.45 5.70 14.06
CA VAL A 148 -11.90 6.33 12.85
C VAL A 148 -10.80 7.32 13.15
N GLN A 149 -10.61 7.72 14.41
CA GLN A 149 -9.52 8.59 14.81
C GLN A 149 -9.11 8.37 16.26
N VAL A 150 -7.80 8.46 16.53
CA VAL A 150 -7.24 8.57 17.88
C VAL A 150 -6.27 9.74 17.92
N GLY A 151 -6.51 10.68 18.83
CA GLY A 151 -5.80 11.97 18.92
C GLY A 151 -6.71 13.15 18.56
N ASP A 152 -6.65 14.22 19.34
CA ASP A 152 -7.21 15.52 18.94
C ASP A 152 -6.18 16.27 18.08
N ALA A 153 -6.50 16.46 16.80
CA ALA A 153 -5.57 17.06 15.85
C ALA A 153 -5.16 18.49 16.21
N LYS A 154 -6.06 19.31 16.78
CA LYS A 154 -5.72 20.69 17.14
C LYS A 154 -4.74 20.72 18.31
N LYS A 155 -4.89 19.80 19.26
CA LYS A 155 -3.98 19.71 20.42
C LYS A 155 -2.65 19.10 20.03
N ASP A 156 -2.67 18.03 19.25
CA ASP A 156 -1.46 17.37 18.74
C ASP A 156 -0.62 18.35 17.90
N HIS A 157 -1.24 19.08 16.97
CA HIS A 157 -0.53 20.03 16.09
C HIS A 157 -0.08 21.32 16.79
N ALA A 158 -0.57 21.59 18.00
CA ALA A 158 -0.11 22.72 18.82
C ALA A 158 1.21 22.40 19.56
N CYS A 159 1.63 21.14 19.56
CA CYS A 159 2.83 20.66 20.23
C CYS A 159 3.84 20.11 19.21
N TRP A 160 5.13 20.28 19.50
CA TRP A 160 6.20 19.64 18.75
C TRP A 160 6.96 18.70 19.67
N GLU A 161 6.58 17.44 19.66
CA GLU A 161 7.06 16.45 20.61
C GLU A 161 7.28 15.09 19.95
N ARG A 162 8.06 14.24 20.62
CA ARG A 162 8.24 12.86 20.21
C ARG A 162 6.97 12.07 20.56
N PRO A 163 6.53 11.11 19.73
CA PRO A 163 5.38 10.26 20.07
C PRO A 163 5.55 9.53 21.41
N GLU A 164 6.79 9.25 21.81
CA GLU A 164 7.14 8.58 23.06
C GLU A 164 6.89 9.45 24.32
N ASP A 165 6.83 10.78 24.16
CA ASP A 165 6.67 11.73 25.26
C ASP A 165 5.29 12.40 25.29
N MET A 166 4.37 12.01 24.40
CA MET A 166 3.07 12.67 24.22
C MET A 166 2.31 12.89 25.53
N ASP A 167 1.95 14.14 25.79
CA ASP A 167 1.07 14.55 26.88
C ASP A 167 -0.27 15.14 26.41
N THR A 168 -0.46 15.26 25.09
CA THR A 168 -1.69 15.77 24.49
C THR A 168 -2.87 14.78 24.62
N PRO A 169 -4.13 15.28 24.69
CA PRO A 169 -5.30 14.40 24.78
C PRO A 169 -5.45 13.45 23.58
N ARG A 170 -5.48 12.14 23.86
CA ARG A 170 -5.67 11.08 22.86
C ARG A 170 -7.13 10.66 22.68
N SER A 171 -7.99 11.66 22.45
CA SER A 171 -9.43 11.48 22.23
C SER A 171 -9.73 10.48 21.11
N VAL A 172 -10.78 9.68 21.28
CA VAL A 172 -11.18 8.65 20.31
C VAL A 172 -12.47 9.06 19.64
N PHE A 173 -12.47 9.08 18.31
CA PHE A 173 -13.63 9.38 17.49
C PHE A 173 -14.10 8.13 16.76
N LYS A 174 -15.41 7.99 16.61
CA LYS A 174 -16.06 6.81 16.04
C LYS A 174 -17.23 7.20 15.16
N ILE A 175 -17.58 6.30 14.26
CA ILE A 175 -18.82 6.32 13.51
C ILE A 175 -19.71 5.15 13.95
N ASP A 176 -21.02 5.37 13.89
CA ASP A 176 -22.04 4.39 14.21
C ASP A 176 -23.31 4.63 13.37
N ALA A 177 -24.43 4.00 13.73
CA ALA A 177 -25.68 4.14 12.99
C ALA A 177 -26.29 5.55 13.05
N ASN A 178 -25.98 6.33 14.09
CA ASN A 178 -26.50 7.68 14.30
C ASN A 178 -25.57 8.74 13.70
N ALA A 179 -24.26 8.48 13.71
CA ALA A 179 -23.24 9.31 13.10
C ALA A 179 -22.43 8.46 12.08
N PRO A 180 -22.99 8.21 10.87
CA PRO A 180 -22.39 7.32 9.89
C PRO A 180 -21.15 7.91 9.19
N GLY A 181 -20.35 7.04 8.59
CA GLY A 181 -19.20 7.42 7.78
C GLY A 181 -18.90 6.39 6.70
N SER A 182 -19.63 6.45 5.58
CA SER A 182 -19.53 5.47 4.50
C SER A 182 -18.15 5.43 3.87
N GLU A 183 -17.49 6.56 3.65
CA GLU A 183 -16.21 6.57 2.92
C GLU A 183 -15.11 5.87 3.72
N VAL A 184 -14.90 6.29 4.97
CA VAL A 184 -13.89 5.68 5.86
C VAL A 184 -14.21 4.22 6.17
N ALA A 185 -15.49 3.86 6.34
CA ALA A 185 -15.88 2.47 6.55
C ALA A 185 -15.63 1.62 5.29
N ALA A 186 -16.04 2.09 4.11
CA ALA A 186 -15.83 1.38 2.85
C ALA A 186 -14.34 1.23 2.53
N GLU A 187 -13.52 2.25 2.78
CA GLU A 187 -12.06 2.17 2.60
C GLU A 187 -11.41 1.23 3.61
N THR A 188 -11.87 1.22 4.86
CA THR A 188 -11.42 0.22 5.85
C THR A 188 -11.77 -1.20 5.41
N ALA A 189 -12.96 -1.40 4.82
CA ALA A 189 -13.33 -2.68 4.24
C ALA A 189 -12.45 -3.05 3.04
N ALA A 190 -12.14 -2.10 2.16
CA ALA A 190 -11.24 -2.30 1.02
C ALA A 190 -9.83 -2.71 1.48
N ALA A 191 -9.29 -2.03 2.49
CA ALA A 191 -7.99 -2.34 3.08
C ALA A 191 -7.91 -3.77 3.60
N LEU A 192 -8.90 -4.18 4.41
CA LEU A 192 -8.98 -5.52 4.97
C LEU A 192 -9.20 -6.58 3.87
N ALA A 193 -10.02 -6.29 2.86
CA ALA A 193 -10.26 -7.19 1.74
C ALA A 193 -8.98 -7.39 0.88
N ALA A 194 -8.30 -6.30 0.51
CA ALA A 194 -7.07 -6.36 -0.26
C ALA A 194 -5.96 -7.10 0.49
N ALA A 195 -5.76 -6.79 1.77
CA ALA A 195 -4.80 -7.50 2.62
C ALA A 195 -5.13 -8.99 2.75
N SER A 196 -6.42 -9.37 2.78
CA SER A 196 -6.80 -10.78 2.80
C SER A 196 -6.25 -11.57 1.61
N LEU A 197 -6.13 -10.94 0.44
CA LEU A 197 -5.53 -11.55 -0.76
C LEU A 197 -4.02 -11.71 -0.62
N VAL A 198 -3.34 -10.70 -0.06
CA VAL A 198 -1.89 -10.73 0.21
C VAL A 198 -1.52 -11.92 1.10
N PHE A 199 -2.30 -12.17 2.16
CA PHE A 199 -2.04 -13.24 3.11
C PHE A 199 -2.66 -14.59 2.74
N ARG A 200 -3.47 -14.67 1.67
CA ARG A 200 -4.27 -15.86 1.32
C ARG A 200 -3.49 -17.18 1.32
N ARG A 201 -2.23 -17.16 0.88
CA ARG A 201 -1.37 -18.36 0.84
C ARG A 201 -0.42 -18.47 2.03
N SER A 202 0.16 -17.35 2.48
CA SER A 202 1.18 -17.35 3.54
C SER A 202 0.59 -17.45 4.95
N ASP A 203 -0.63 -16.95 5.15
CA ASP A 203 -1.37 -17.05 6.41
C ASP A 203 -2.89 -17.15 6.13
N PRO A 204 -3.37 -18.35 5.75
CA PRO A 204 -4.77 -18.55 5.37
C PRO A 204 -5.75 -18.29 6.53
N THR A 205 -5.31 -18.44 7.78
CA THR A 205 -6.14 -18.19 8.96
C THR A 205 -6.38 -16.70 9.13
N TYR A 206 -5.31 -15.89 9.09
CA TYR A 206 -5.42 -14.43 9.15
C TYR A 206 -6.19 -13.86 7.96
N SER A 207 -5.92 -14.36 6.75
CA SER A 207 -6.68 -14.00 5.54
C SER A 207 -8.20 -14.16 5.72
N LYS A 208 -8.64 -15.28 6.32
CA LYS A 208 -10.07 -15.52 6.62
C LYS A 208 -10.64 -14.53 7.65
N VAL A 209 -9.84 -14.14 8.66
CA VAL A 209 -10.24 -13.12 9.64
C VAL A 209 -10.46 -11.78 8.94
N LEU A 210 -9.50 -11.36 8.11
CA LEU A 210 -9.55 -10.09 7.38
C LEU A 210 -10.78 -10.00 6.45
N VAL A 211 -11.00 -10.99 5.58
CA VAL A 211 -12.13 -10.93 4.63
C VAL A 211 -13.49 -10.98 5.33
N ARG A 212 -13.62 -11.74 6.43
CA ARG A 212 -14.85 -11.76 7.23
C ARG A 212 -15.12 -10.41 7.87
N ARG A 213 -14.08 -9.73 8.36
CA ARG A 213 -14.24 -8.37 8.89
C ARG A 213 -14.59 -7.38 7.78
N ALA A 214 -13.89 -7.44 6.64
CA ALA A 214 -14.16 -6.58 5.49
C ALA A 214 -15.64 -6.62 5.06
N ILE A 215 -16.23 -7.82 4.95
CA ILE A 215 -17.65 -7.98 4.60
C ILE A 215 -18.56 -7.25 5.59
N ARG A 216 -18.32 -7.41 6.91
CA ARG A 216 -19.14 -6.77 7.94
C ARG A 216 -19.02 -5.25 7.92
N VAL A 217 -17.80 -4.75 7.74
CA VAL A 217 -17.52 -3.31 7.68
C VAL A 217 -18.14 -2.69 6.42
N PHE A 218 -18.07 -3.38 5.28
CA PHE A 218 -18.72 -2.92 4.04
C PHE A 218 -20.25 -2.92 4.18
N GLN A 219 -20.84 -3.95 4.80
CA GLN A 219 -22.27 -3.99 5.10
C GLN A 219 -22.71 -2.81 6.00
N PHE A 220 -21.89 -2.44 7.00
CA PHE A 220 -22.15 -1.25 7.80
C PHE A 220 -22.11 0.03 6.94
N ALA A 221 -21.10 0.18 6.10
CA ALA A 221 -20.91 1.35 5.23
C ALA A 221 -22.08 1.56 4.24
N ASP A 222 -22.58 0.47 3.65
CA ASP A 222 -23.70 0.50 2.69
C ASP A 222 -25.05 0.75 3.39
N LYS A 223 -25.25 0.15 4.57
CA LYS A 223 -26.49 0.27 5.34
C LYS A 223 -26.66 1.65 5.97
N HIS A 224 -25.58 2.23 6.50
CA HIS A 224 -25.60 3.50 7.23
C HIS A 224 -24.84 4.57 6.43
N ARG A 225 -25.58 5.27 5.56
CA ARG A 225 -24.98 6.22 4.61
C ARG A 225 -24.80 7.62 5.19
N GLY A 226 -23.59 8.15 5.06
CA GLY A 226 -23.25 9.54 5.39
C GLY A 226 -21.75 9.81 5.32
N SER A 227 -21.38 11.09 5.32
CA SER A 227 -19.99 11.51 5.34
C SER A 227 -19.45 11.47 6.76
N TYR A 228 -18.28 10.88 6.97
CA TYR A 228 -17.65 10.83 8.30
C TYR A 228 -17.14 12.20 8.77
N SER A 229 -16.92 13.14 7.84
CA SER A 229 -16.49 14.51 8.19
C SER A 229 -17.63 15.37 8.74
N ASN A 230 -18.87 14.88 8.65
CA ASN A 230 -20.05 15.50 9.26
C ASN A 230 -20.42 14.86 10.61
N ALA A 231 -19.70 13.81 11.02
CA ALA A 231 -19.96 13.02 12.22
C ALA A 231 -19.28 13.60 13.47
#